data_AF-A0AAW0FVJ5-F1
#
_entry.id   AF-A0AAW0FVJ5-F1
#
_cell.length_a   1.000
_cell.length_b   1.000
_cell.length_c   1.000
_cell.angle_alpha   90.00
_cell.angle_beta   90.00
_cell.angle_gamma   90.00
#
_symmetry.space_group_name_H-M   'P 1'
#
loop_
_entity.id
_entity.type
_entity.pdbx_description
1 polymer ?
#
loop_
_entity_poly.entity_id
_entity_poly.type
_entity_poly.pdbx_seq_one_letter_code
_entity_poly.pdbx_strand_id
1 'polypeptide(L)'
;MPTIPVDKADLFELLGKSYTTEEFDELCFEFGIELDEDTTEECQGDERPQLKIEVPANRYDMLCIEGIAQALNEFLGHKKAADYKLNPSTPEISLTIEKSTESIRPYAAGAILRNVEFDERRYNSFIALQDKLHTNLCRNRTLVAIGTHDFDTLTPPFTYRALSPKEIKFIPLNQTKELDGEELMEFYEKDKNLVTGTDRTKTEIVINQMIAMFSGYCKNEFEVEPIEIISEHNKENRVTPNITPKKFEAEIPIRFKR
;
A
#
# COMPACT_ATOMS: atom_id res chain seq x y z
N MET A 1 10.56 7.92 14.01
CA MET A 1 9.50 7.95 12.98
C MET A 1 9.87 6.89 11.94
N PRO A 2 9.04 6.50 10.97
CA PRO A 2 9.45 5.46 10.02
C PRO A 2 10.58 5.95 9.11
N THR A 3 11.72 5.26 9.14
CA THR A 3 12.82 5.45 8.18
C THR A 3 12.61 4.56 6.96
N ILE A 4 12.69 5.17 5.77
CA ILE A 4 12.51 4.52 4.48
C ILE A 4 13.84 4.57 3.71
N PRO A 5 14.48 3.42 3.46
CA PRO A 5 15.64 3.37 2.57
C PRO A 5 15.17 3.47 1.12
N VAL A 6 15.75 4.40 0.36
CA VAL A 6 15.49 4.59 -1.07
C VAL A 6 16.79 4.58 -1.85
N ASP A 7 16.77 4.04 -3.07
CA ASP A 7 17.92 4.13 -3.98
C ASP A 7 18.08 5.58 -4.46
N LYS A 8 19.29 6.13 -4.29
CA LYS A 8 19.58 7.53 -4.60
C LYS A 8 19.43 7.84 -6.08
N ALA A 9 19.90 6.94 -6.95
CA ALA A 9 19.84 7.15 -8.39
C ALA A 9 18.39 7.10 -8.87
N ASP A 10 17.62 6.12 -8.39
CA ASP A 10 16.23 5.94 -8.79
C ASP A 10 15.35 7.11 -8.28
N LEU A 11 15.59 7.61 -7.06
CA LEU A 11 14.86 8.78 -6.55
C LEU A 11 15.15 10.03 -7.39
N PHE A 12 16.41 10.28 -7.74
CA PHE A 12 16.79 11.46 -8.54
C PHE A 12 16.27 11.36 -9.98
N GLU A 13 16.21 10.16 -10.54
CA GLU A 13 15.56 9.92 -11.83
C GLU A 13 14.07 10.27 -11.77
N LEU A 14 13.36 9.85 -10.71
CA LEU A 14 11.94 10.17 -10.51
C LEU A 14 11.67 11.67 -10.27
N LEU A 15 12.61 12.38 -9.66
CA LEU A 15 12.57 13.83 -9.49
C LEU A 15 12.97 14.60 -10.77
N GLY A 16 13.60 13.93 -11.74
CA GLY A 16 14.06 14.53 -12.99
C GLY A 16 15.25 15.49 -12.83
N LYS A 17 15.88 15.51 -11.65
CA LYS A 17 17.05 16.33 -11.33
C LYS A 17 17.97 15.57 -10.37
N SER A 18 19.27 15.62 -10.62
CA SER A 18 20.29 15.19 -9.65
C SER A 18 20.52 16.29 -8.62
N TYR A 19 20.43 15.95 -7.33
CA TYR A 19 20.70 16.84 -6.21
C TYR A 19 22.04 16.51 -5.56
N THR A 20 22.70 17.51 -4.97
CA THR A 20 23.76 17.26 -4.00
C THR A 20 23.14 16.84 -2.66
N THR A 21 23.93 16.25 -1.77
CA THR A 21 23.45 15.86 -0.42
C THR A 21 22.95 17.07 0.36
N GLU A 22 23.64 18.22 0.27
CA GLU A 22 23.23 19.48 0.90
C GLU A 22 21.93 20.03 0.29
N GLU A 23 21.80 20.06 -1.04
CA GLU A 23 20.58 20.53 -1.70
C GLU A 23 19.37 19.64 -1.36
N PHE A 24 19.60 18.33 -1.26
CA PHE A 24 18.54 17.37 -0.92
C PHE A 24 18.13 17.46 0.55
N ASP A 25 19.08 17.70 1.45
CA ASP A 25 18.82 17.92 2.88
C ASP A 25 17.99 19.20 3.11
N GLU A 26 18.33 20.31 2.42
CA GLU A 26 17.52 21.53 2.46
C GLU A 26 16.10 21.29 1.92
N LEU A 27 15.95 20.55 0.82
CA LEU A 27 14.64 20.19 0.27
C LEU A 27 13.82 19.34 1.26
N CYS A 28 14.45 18.36 1.89
CA CYS A 28 13.83 17.54 2.92
C CYS A 28 13.32 18.42 4.07
N PHE A 29 14.15 19.33 4.56
CA PHE A 29 13.82 20.24 5.65
C PHE A 29 12.66 21.19 5.29
N GLU A 30 12.66 21.78 4.09
CA GLU A 30 11.57 22.66 3.61
C GLU A 30 10.24 21.91 3.52
N PHE A 31 10.28 20.65 3.12
CA PHE A 31 9.10 19.80 3.00
C PHE A 31 8.63 19.25 4.36
N GLY A 32 9.52 19.14 5.34
CA GLY A 32 9.24 18.59 6.68
C GLY A 32 9.51 17.10 6.82
N ILE A 33 10.47 16.58 6.05
CA ILE A 33 11.09 15.24 6.20
C ILE A 33 12.57 15.42 6.56
N GLU A 34 13.22 14.38 7.06
CA GLU A 34 14.62 14.45 7.49
C GLU A 34 15.46 13.41 6.75
N LEU A 35 16.63 13.82 6.24
CA LEU A 35 17.61 12.91 5.69
C LEU A 35 18.46 12.37 6.85
N ASP A 36 18.24 11.12 7.23
CA ASP A 36 18.89 10.46 8.38
C ASP A 36 20.33 10.01 8.00
N GLU A 37 20.47 9.36 6.84
CA GLU A 37 21.76 8.81 6.40
C GLU A 37 21.87 8.80 4.86
N ASP A 38 23.06 9.10 4.34
CA ASP A 38 23.42 8.93 2.93
C ASP A 38 24.59 7.93 2.84
N THR A 39 24.33 6.73 2.34
CA THR A 39 25.35 5.66 2.27
C THR A 39 26.31 5.83 1.09
N THR A 40 26.30 6.96 0.38
CA THR A 40 27.16 7.21 -0.79
C THR A 40 28.64 7.00 -0.51
N GLU A 41 29.11 7.34 0.69
CA GLU A 41 30.52 7.20 1.07
C GLU A 41 30.88 5.78 1.54
N GLU A 42 29.89 4.96 1.89
CA GLU A 42 30.07 3.62 2.47
C GLU A 42 30.00 2.49 1.43
N CYS A 43 29.38 2.74 0.27
CA CYS A 43 29.25 1.74 -0.79
C CYS A 43 30.62 1.36 -1.37
N GLN A 44 31.00 0.08 -1.25
CA GLN A 44 32.20 -0.48 -1.86
C GLN A 44 31.83 -1.38 -3.04
N GLY A 45 32.36 -1.09 -4.23
CA GLY A 45 32.17 -1.93 -5.42
C GLY A 45 30.95 -1.52 -6.27
N ASP A 46 30.08 -2.48 -6.58
CA ASP A 46 28.91 -2.33 -7.47
C ASP A 46 27.60 -2.04 -6.68
N GLU A 47 27.71 -1.80 -5.37
CA GLU A 47 26.58 -1.44 -4.51
C GLU A 47 26.09 -0.03 -4.81
N ARG A 48 24.77 0.11 -4.99
CA ARG A 48 24.14 1.40 -5.26
C ARG A 48 23.88 2.17 -3.96
N PRO A 49 24.16 3.48 -3.94
CA PRO A 49 23.98 4.30 -2.76
C PRO A 49 22.50 4.45 -2.39
N GLN A 50 22.21 4.39 -1.09
CA GLN A 50 20.88 4.52 -0.52
C GLN A 50 20.79 5.79 0.34
N LEU A 51 19.63 6.43 0.28
CA LEU A 51 19.24 7.51 1.19
C LEU A 51 18.25 6.94 2.20
N LYS A 52 18.52 7.12 3.48
CA LYS A 52 17.58 6.81 4.57
C LYS A 52 16.83 8.09 4.91
N ILE A 53 15.54 8.13 4.57
CA ILE A 53 14.68 9.30 4.79
C ILE A 53 13.71 8.99 5.93
N GLU A 54 13.70 9.82 6.95
CA GLU A 54 12.74 9.75 8.05
C GLU A 54 11.48 10.55 7.69
N VAL A 55 10.34 9.85 7.64
CA VAL A 55 9.06 10.47 7.26
C VAL A 55 8.10 10.55 8.46
N PRO A 56 7.26 11.59 8.55
CA PRO A 56 6.27 11.71 9.61
C PRO A 56 5.30 10.51 9.65
N ALA A 57 5.04 9.98 10.86
CA ALA A 57 4.20 8.79 11.05
C ALA A 57 2.72 8.95 10.65
N ASN A 58 2.28 10.19 10.40
CA ASN A 58 0.94 10.54 9.93
C ASN A 58 0.83 10.59 8.39
N ARG A 59 1.94 10.45 7.65
CA ARG A 59 1.98 10.48 6.18
C ARG A 59 2.26 9.09 5.62
N TYR A 60 1.22 8.28 5.52
CA TYR A 60 1.30 6.89 5.02
C TYR A 60 1.66 6.81 3.54
N ASP A 61 1.47 7.90 2.81
CA ASP A 61 1.82 8.03 1.40
C ASP A 61 3.32 8.04 1.16
N MET A 62 4.12 8.51 2.12
CA MET A 62 5.57 8.59 1.96
C MET A 62 6.32 7.35 2.48
N LEU A 63 5.63 6.23 2.65
CA LEU A 63 6.24 4.97 3.11
C LEU A 63 6.95 4.18 1.99
N CYS A 64 7.02 4.73 0.79
CA CYS A 64 7.68 4.14 -0.38
C CYS A 64 8.36 5.24 -1.23
N ILE A 65 9.26 4.82 -2.12
CA ILE A 65 9.99 5.74 -3.01
C ILE A 65 9.05 6.49 -3.95
N GLU A 66 8.00 5.83 -4.45
CA GLU A 66 7.00 6.41 -5.34
C GLU A 66 6.28 7.59 -4.69
N GLY A 67 5.84 7.41 -3.45
CA GLY A 67 5.11 8.43 -2.72
C GLY A 67 5.98 9.60 -2.29
N ILE A 68 7.22 9.36 -1.90
CA ILE A 68 8.20 10.42 -1.62
C ILE A 68 8.45 11.23 -2.90
N ALA A 69 8.75 10.55 -4.02
CA ALA A 69 9.02 11.20 -5.29
C ALA A 69 7.80 11.98 -5.80
N GLN A 70 6.59 11.44 -5.65
CA GLN A 70 5.35 12.13 -6.02
C GLN A 70 5.15 13.39 -5.16
N ALA A 71 5.25 13.27 -3.83
CA ALA A 71 5.03 14.39 -2.93
C ALA A 71 6.04 15.53 -3.12
N LEU A 72 7.32 15.19 -3.33
CA LEU A 72 8.37 16.17 -3.62
C LEU A 72 8.17 16.84 -4.99
N ASN A 73 7.80 16.08 -6.02
CA ASN A 73 7.50 16.66 -7.35
C ASN A 73 6.29 17.60 -7.33
N GLU A 74 5.27 17.29 -6.53
CA GLU A 74 4.10 18.16 -6.34
C GLU A 74 4.47 19.42 -5.56
N PHE A 75 5.31 19.29 -4.52
CA PHE A 75 5.80 20.42 -3.73
C PHE A 75 6.66 21.39 -4.54
N LEU A 76 7.56 20.86 -5.37
CA LEU A 76 8.40 21.64 -6.28
C LEU A 76 7.62 22.25 -7.47
N GLY A 77 6.36 21.85 -7.66
CA GLY A 77 5.52 22.28 -8.78
C GLY A 77 5.91 21.67 -10.13
N HIS A 78 6.70 20.59 -10.12
CA HIS A 78 7.09 19.86 -11.33
C HIS A 78 5.96 19.00 -11.89
N LYS A 79 5.10 18.44 -11.01
CA LYS A 79 3.93 17.64 -11.38
C LYS A 79 2.67 18.17 -10.70
N LYS A 80 1.52 17.96 -11.35
CA LYS A 80 0.22 18.17 -10.73
C LYS A 80 -0.15 16.96 -9.88
N ALA A 81 -0.99 17.19 -8.87
CA ALA A 81 -1.58 16.12 -8.09
C ALA A 81 -2.30 15.10 -8.99
N ALA A 82 -2.10 13.81 -8.71
CA ALA A 82 -2.70 12.71 -9.44
C ALA A 82 -4.24 12.73 -9.35
N ASP A 83 -4.90 12.44 -10.48
CA ASP A 83 -6.36 12.40 -10.59
C ASP A 83 -6.83 10.93 -10.67
N TYR A 84 -7.08 10.34 -9.49
CA TYR A 84 -7.50 8.94 -9.38
C TYR A 84 -8.92 8.73 -9.88
N LYS A 85 -9.13 7.69 -10.71
CA LYS A 85 -10.43 7.37 -11.31
C LYS A 85 -10.80 5.90 -11.17
N LEU A 86 -12.10 5.66 -10.97
CA LEU A 86 -12.66 4.31 -11.01
C LEU A 86 -13.01 3.94 -12.45
N ASN A 87 -12.39 2.88 -12.96
CA ASN A 87 -12.64 2.34 -14.30
C ASN A 87 -12.70 0.80 -14.24
N PRO A 88 -13.84 0.17 -14.57
CA PRO A 88 -15.15 0.78 -14.87
C PRO A 88 -15.76 1.51 -13.67
N SER A 89 -16.65 2.49 -13.93
CA SER A 89 -17.30 3.25 -12.85
C SER A 89 -18.26 2.41 -12.00
N THR A 90 -18.74 1.29 -12.54
CA THR A 90 -19.54 0.30 -11.82
C THR A 90 -18.70 -0.97 -11.63
N PRO A 91 -18.67 -1.54 -10.41
CA PRO A 91 -17.94 -2.78 -10.17
C PRO A 91 -18.57 -3.93 -10.96
N GLU A 92 -17.75 -4.69 -11.68
CA GLU A 92 -18.18 -5.91 -12.37
C GLU A 92 -17.91 -7.17 -11.54
N ILE A 93 -17.04 -7.05 -10.52
CA ILE A 93 -16.59 -8.14 -9.67
C ILE A 93 -17.06 -7.89 -8.24
N SER A 94 -17.50 -8.96 -7.59
CA SER A 94 -17.99 -8.93 -6.21
C SER A 94 -17.19 -9.81 -5.26
N LEU A 95 -17.01 -9.35 -4.03
CA LEU A 95 -16.51 -10.09 -2.88
C LEU A 95 -17.61 -10.21 -1.82
N THR A 96 -18.05 -11.44 -1.56
CA THR A 96 -19.11 -11.72 -0.57
C THR A 96 -18.51 -12.06 0.79
N ILE A 97 -18.92 -11.34 1.85
CA ILE A 97 -18.51 -11.57 3.24
C ILE A 97 -19.60 -12.34 3.97
N GLU A 98 -19.27 -13.55 4.39
CA GLU A 98 -20.17 -14.42 5.17
C GLU A 98 -20.26 -14.01 6.64
N LYS A 99 -21.40 -14.31 7.28
CA LYS A 99 -21.61 -14.09 8.72
C LYS A 99 -20.59 -14.84 9.61
N SER A 100 -19.99 -15.92 9.09
CA SER A 100 -18.98 -16.69 9.80
C SER A 100 -17.75 -15.86 10.21
N THR A 101 -17.46 -14.76 9.50
CA THR A 101 -16.31 -13.91 9.79
C THR A 101 -16.59 -12.84 10.85
N GLU A 102 -17.85 -12.62 11.25
CA GLU A 102 -18.26 -11.53 12.13
C GLU A 102 -17.55 -11.55 13.50
N SER A 103 -17.35 -12.74 14.07
CA SER A 103 -16.71 -12.93 15.37
C SER A 103 -15.17 -12.87 15.33
N ILE A 104 -14.58 -12.98 14.15
CA ILE A 104 -13.13 -13.05 13.96
C ILE A 104 -12.63 -11.75 13.34
N ARG A 105 -13.09 -11.45 12.12
CA ARG A 105 -12.69 -10.32 11.28
C ARG A 105 -13.85 -9.90 10.36
N PRO A 106 -14.69 -8.96 10.80
CA PRO A 106 -15.96 -8.65 10.14
C PRO A 106 -15.82 -7.87 8.83
N TYR A 107 -14.64 -7.30 8.53
CA TYR A 107 -14.47 -6.39 7.40
C TYR A 107 -13.41 -6.88 6.41
N ALA A 108 -13.73 -6.76 5.13
CA ALA A 108 -12.80 -6.90 4.01
C ALA A 108 -13.02 -5.75 3.00
N ALA A 109 -11.98 -5.47 2.22
CA ALA A 109 -12.03 -4.56 1.07
C ALA A 109 -11.07 -5.10 0.00
N GLY A 110 -11.35 -4.76 -1.26
CA GLY A 110 -10.53 -5.17 -2.39
C GLY A 110 -10.60 -4.16 -3.53
N ALA A 111 -9.61 -4.22 -4.40
CA ALA A 111 -9.49 -3.39 -5.59
C ALA A 111 -8.60 -4.11 -6.60
N ILE A 112 -8.75 -3.77 -7.88
CA ILE A 112 -8.00 -4.39 -8.96
C ILE A 112 -7.23 -3.31 -9.69
N LEU A 113 -5.93 -3.54 -9.88
CA LEU A 113 -5.07 -2.74 -10.75
C LEU A 113 -4.84 -3.54 -12.03
N ARG A 114 -5.29 -3.03 -13.18
CA ARG A 114 -5.20 -3.70 -14.48
C ARG A 114 -3.91 -3.29 -15.20
N ASN A 115 -3.23 -4.25 -15.82
CA ASN A 115 -2.04 -4.02 -16.65
C ASN A 115 -0.93 -3.27 -15.91
N VAL A 116 -0.54 -3.76 -14.72
CA VAL A 116 0.56 -3.20 -13.94
C VAL A 116 1.89 -3.67 -14.53
N GLU A 117 2.79 -2.73 -14.81
CA GLU A 117 4.15 -3.02 -15.29
C GLU A 117 5.14 -3.06 -14.12
N PHE A 118 5.38 -4.27 -13.60
CA PHE A 118 6.39 -4.51 -12.58
C PHE A 118 7.75 -4.85 -13.19
N ASP A 119 8.77 -4.12 -12.74
CA ASP A 119 10.15 -4.59 -12.77
C ASP A 119 10.53 -5.15 -11.38
N GLU A 120 11.70 -5.78 -11.26
CA GLU A 120 12.15 -6.37 -9.99
C GLU A 120 12.21 -5.35 -8.85
N ARG A 121 12.52 -4.08 -9.16
CA ARG A 121 12.66 -3.02 -8.16
C ARG A 121 11.33 -2.47 -7.69
N ARG A 122 10.41 -2.20 -8.61
CA ARG A 122 9.02 -1.82 -8.35
C ARG A 122 8.32 -2.92 -7.57
N TYR A 123 8.58 -4.18 -7.89
CA TYR A 123 8.05 -5.31 -7.13
C TYR A 123 8.61 -5.32 -5.71
N ASN A 124 9.92 -5.14 -5.53
CA ASN A 124 10.52 -5.02 -4.20
C ASN A 124 9.98 -3.81 -3.42
N SER A 125 9.76 -2.66 -4.08
CA SER A 125 9.13 -1.48 -3.48
C SER A 125 7.69 -1.78 -3.04
N PHE A 126 6.93 -2.50 -3.86
CA PHE A 126 5.57 -2.93 -3.56
C PHE A 126 5.49 -3.80 -2.30
N ILE A 127 6.34 -4.83 -2.21
CA ILE A 127 6.41 -5.69 -1.04
C ILE A 127 6.90 -4.91 0.19
N ALA A 128 7.89 -4.03 0.02
CA ALA A 128 8.38 -3.18 1.10
C ALA A 128 7.29 -2.25 1.65
N LEU A 129 6.46 -1.63 0.79
CA LEU A 129 5.33 -0.82 1.23
C LEU A 129 4.31 -1.65 2.01
N GLN A 130 3.98 -2.83 1.49
CA GLN A 130 3.04 -3.76 2.14
C GLN A 130 3.50 -4.10 3.56
N ASP A 131 4.77 -4.47 3.73
CA ASP A 131 5.34 -4.80 5.02
C ASP A 131 5.43 -3.58 5.96
N LYS A 132 5.78 -2.39 5.46
CA LYS A 132 5.80 -1.15 6.25
C LYS A 132 4.41 -0.77 6.75
N LEU A 133 3.38 -0.90 5.91
CA LEU A 133 1.99 -0.69 6.32
C LEU A 133 1.55 -1.72 7.36
N HIS A 134 1.96 -2.98 7.20
CA HIS A 134 1.69 -4.06 8.13
C HIS A 134 2.26 -3.82 9.52
N THR A 135 3.53 -3.44 9.62
CA THR A 135 4.19 -3.14 10.90
C THR A 135 3.57 -1.92 11.57
N ASN A 136 3.35 -0.84 10.82
CA ASN A 136 2.92 0.45 11.38
C ASN A 136 1.39 0.57 11.52
N LEU A 137 0.69 0.91 10.43
CA LEU A 137 -0.74 1.26 10.45
C LEU A 137 -1.61 0.08 10.88
N CYS A 138 -1.20 -1.13 10.47
CA CYS A 138 -1.93 -2.36 10.74
C CYS A 138 -1.56 -3.02 12.08
N ARG A 139 -0.57 -2.47 12.83
CA ARG A 139 -0.04 -3.00 14.10
C ARG A 139 0.36 -4.46 14.02
N ASN A 140 1.39 -4.76 13.24
CA ASN A 140 1.81 -6.13 12.91
C ASN A 140 0.62 -6.97 12.44
N ARG A 141 -0.14 -6.37 11.52
CA ARG A 141 -1.34 -6.93 10.89
C ARG A 141 -2.53 -7.23 11.84
N THR A 142 -2.41 -6.97 13.15
CA THR A 142 -3.50 -7.22 14.13
C THR A 142 -4.82 -6.54 13.72
N LEU A 143 -4.72 -5.35 13.14
CA LEU A 143 -5.88 -4.54 12.74
C LEU A 143 -6.30 -4.72 11.28
N VAL A 144 -5.35 -4.91 10.37
CA VAL A 144 -5.61 -5.02 8.92
C VAL A 144 -4.56 -5.96 8.35
N ALA A 145 -4.94 -6.79 7.38
CA ALA A 145 -3.97 -7.49 6.57
C ALA A 145 -4.21 -7.19 5.11
N ILE A 146 -3.13 -7.33 4.36
CA ILE A 146 -3.10 -7.05 2.94
C ILE A 146 -2.64 -8.34 2.30
N GLY A 147 -3.47 -8.87 1.42
CA GLY A 147 -3.13 -9.94 0.50
C GLY A 147 -3.06 -9.37 -0.91
N THR A 148 -2.05 -9.76 -1.66
CA THR A 148 -1.84 -9.38 -3.05
C THR A 148 -1.85 -10.66 -3.86
N HIS A 149 -2.59 -10.67 -4.96
CA HIS A 149 -2.85 -11.87 -5.75
C HIS A 149 -2.77 -11.55 -7.23
N ASP A 150 -2.25 -12.50 -8.00
CA ASP A 150 -2.29 -12.44 -9.46
C ASP A 150 -3.73 -12.71 -9.93
N PHE A 151 -4.36 -11.68 -10.49
CA PHE A 151 -5.75 -11.73 -10.92
C PHE A 151 -5.97 -12.73 -12.07
N ASP A 152 -4.96 -12.95 -12.93
CA ASP A 152 -5.09 -13.83 -14.10
C ASP A 152 -5.21 -15.32 -13.70
N THR A 153 -4.76 -15.66 -12.48
CA THR A 153 -4.85 -17.02 -11.93
C THR A 153 -6.16 -17.29 -11.19
N LEU A 154 -6.97 -16.26 -10.97
CA LEU A 154 -8.17 -16.31 -10.14
C LEU A 154 -9.44 -16.23 -10.98
N THR A 155 -10.52 -16.81 -10.46
CA THR A 155 -11.85 -16.77 -11.10
C THR A 155 -12.87 -16.17 -10.14
N PRO A 156 -13.52 -15.05 -10.49
CA PRO A 156 -14.61 -14.47 -9.69
C PRO A 156 -15.91 -15.28 -9.82
N PRO A 157 -16.88 -15.15 -8.88
CA PRO A 157 -16.91 -14.25 -7.72
C PRO A 157 -16.13 -14.78 -6.51
N PHE A 158 -15.69 -13.85 -5.66
CA PHE A 158 -14.89 -14.17 -4.47
C PHE A 158 -15.77 -14.25 -3.21
N THR A 159 -15.39 -15.14 -2.28
CA THR A 159 -16.08 -15.31 -0.99
C THR A 159 -15.08 -15.25 0.17
N TYR A 160 -15.35 -14.40 1.15
CA TYR A 160 -14.62 -14.30 2.40
C TYR A 160 -15.42 -14.97 3.52
N ARG A 161 -14.90 -16.10 4.01
CA ARG A 161 -15.57 -16.97 4.98
C ARG A 161 -14.60 -17.53 6.01
N ALA A 162 -15.10 -17.85 7.19
CA ALA A 162 -14.38 -18.58 8.22
C ALA A 162 -14.87 -20.03 8.28
N LEU A 163 -13.96 -20.97 8.09
CA LEU A 163 -14.21 -22.42 8.19
C LEU A 163 -13.44 -23.01 9.36
N SER A 164 -13.81 -24.22 9.76
CA SER A 164 -13.05 -24.97 10.76
C SER A 164 -11.66 -25.30 10.20
N PRO A 165 -10.58 -25.31 11.02
CA PRO A 165 -9.22 -25.57 10.54
C PRO A 165 -9.08 -26.83 9.67
N LYS A 166 -9.77 -27.92 10.03
CA LYS A 166 -9.75 -29.20 9.31
C LYS A 166 -10.38 -29.18 7.92
N GLU A 167 -11.20 -28.18 7.63
CA GLU A 167 -11.92 -28.05 6.35
C GLU A 167 -11.14 -27.19 5.35
N ILE A 168 -10.15 -26.44 5.83
CA ILE A 168 -9.29 -25.60 5.01
C ILE A 168 -8.17 -26.49 4.48
N LYS A 169 -8.04 -26.58 3.16
CA LYS A 169 -6.89 -27.21 2.50
C LYS A 169 -6.34 -26.25 1.47
N PHE A 170 -5.07 -25.92 1.56
CA PHE A 170 -4.40 -25.13 0.53
C PHE A 170 -2.90 -25.40 0.51
N ILE A 171 -2.28 -24.98 -0.58
CA ILE A 171 -0.82 -25.05 -0.76
C ILE A 171 -0.26 -23.66 -0.42
N PRO A 172 0.50 -23.50 0.68
CA PRO A 172 1.05 -22.21 1.05
C PRO A 172 2.15 -21.72 0.10
N LEU A 173 2.43 -20.42 0.17
CA LEU A 173 3.56 -19.82 -0.55
C LEU A 173 4.86 -20.53 -0.13
N ASN A 174 5.71 -20.87 -1.10
CA ASN A 174 6.96 -21.63 -0.93
C ASN A 174 6.80 -23.11 -0.53
N GLN A 175 5.59 -23.67 -0.65
CA GLN A 175 5.35 -25.09 -0.45
C GLN A 175 4.77 -25.76 -1.70
N THR A 176 5.03 -27.06 -1.81
CA THR A 176 4.43 -27.92 -2.84
C THR A 176 3.42 -28.91 -2.27
N LYS A 177 3.33 -29.00 -0.93
CA LYS A 177 2.41 -29.90 -0.23
C LYS A 177 1.15 -29.14 0.15
N GLU A 178 0.02 -29.80 -0.03
CA GLU A 178 -1.27 -29.37 0.50
C GLU A 178 -1.25 -29.59 2.01
N LEU A 179 -1.55 -28.54 2.78
CA LEU A 179 -1.66 -28.59 4.22
C LEU A 179 -3.09 -28.25 4.64
N ASP A 180 -3.55 -28.87 5.72
CA ASP A 180 -4.77 -28.46 6.38
C ASP A 180 -4.57 -27.27 7.34
N GLY A 181 -5.64 -26.67 7.84
CA GLY A 181 -5.53 -25.51 8.73
C GLY A 181 -4.90 -25.79 10.10
N GLU A 182 -4.91 -27.03 10.61
CA GLU A 182 -4.22 -27.38 11.87
C GLU A 182 -2.71 -27.54 11.60
N GLU A 183 -2.35 -28.30 10.56
CA GLU A 183 -0.99 -28.47 10.08
C GLU A 183 -0.35 -27.13 9.72
N LEU A 184 -1.13 -26.20 9.19
CA LEU A 184 -0.66 -24.86 8.85
C LEU A 184 -0.34 -24.02 10.09
N MET A 185 -1.16 -24.12 11.14
CA MET A 185 -0.90 -23.42 12.39
C MET A 185 0.34 -23.99 13.08
N GLU A 186 0.54 -25.30 13.04
CA GLU A 186 1.77 -25.94 13.54
C GLU A 186 3.00 -25.57 12.69
N PHE A 187 2.84 -25.45 11.37
CA PHE A 187 3.92 -25.05 10.46
C PHE A 187 4.37 -23.60 10.70
N TYR A 188 3.40 -22.69 10.89
CA TYR A 188 3.65 -21.27 11.17
C TYR A 188 3.72 -20.92 12.66
N GLU A 189 3.64 -21.88 13.58
CA GLU A 189 3.84 -21.65 15.02
C GLU A 189 5.24 -21.06 15.32
N LYS A 190 6.19 -21.28 14.40
CA LYS A 190 7.54 -20.70 14.42
C LYS A 190 7.65 -19.35 13.68
N ASP A 191 6.66 -18.98 12.87
CA ASP A 191 6.71 -17.81 11.98
C ASP A 191 5.33 -17.11 11.92
N LYS A 192 5.14 -16.12 12.81
CA LYS A 192 3.84 -15.49 13.14
C LYS A 192 3.35 -14.51 12.05
N ASN A 193 2.99 -15.01 10.87
CA ASN A 193 2.66 -14.15 9.73
C ASN A 193 1.29 -14.42 9.05
N LEU A 194 0.27 -14.96 9.73
CA LEU A 194 -1.07 -15.22 9.15
C LEU A 194 -2.18 -14.26 9.58
N VAL A 195 -2.76 -13.46 8.66
CA VAL A 195 -3.56 -12.29 9.06
C VAL A 195 -4.63 -11.80 8.07
N THR A 196 -5.73 -11.20 8.58
CA THR A 196 -6.88 -10.53 7.89
C THR A 196 -7.23 -9.17 8.56
N GLY A 197 -8.38 -8.47 8.45
CA GLY A 197 -8.63 -7.16 9.13
C GLY A 197 -9.78 -7.04 10.16
N THR A 198 -9.60 -6.30 11.27
CA THR A 198 -10.63 -6.01 12.30
C THR A 198 -11.16 -4.57 12.26
N ASP A 199 -10.45 -3.61 11.65
CA ASP A 199 -10.83 -2.19 11.59
C ASP A 199 -11.17 -1.74 10.17
N ARG A 200 -12.43 -1.35 9.95
CA ARG A 200 -12.96 -0.91 8.65
C ARG A 200 -12.24 0.32 8.08
N THR A 201 -12.08 1.38 8.89
CA THR A 201 -11.53 2.65 8.40
C THR A 201 -10.06 2.47 8.04
N LYS A 202 -9.32 1.71 8.85
CA LYS A 202 -7.92 1.38 8.53
C LYS A 202 -7.83 0.51 7.28
N THR A 203 -8.78 -0.40 7.08
CA THR A 203 -8.83 -1.24 5.88
C THR A 203 -9.02 -0.37 4.63
N GLU A 204 -9.94 0.59 4.67
CA GLU A 204 -10.17 1.57 3.59
C GLU A 204 -8.95 2.48 3.35
N ILE A 205 -8.26 2.92 4.40
CA ILE A 205 -7.05 3.75 4.25
C ILE A 205 -5.92 2.96 3.61
N VAL A 206 -5.68 1.74 4.08
CA VAL A 206 -4.58 0.88 3.59
C VAL A 206 -4.75 0.56 2.12
N ILE A 207 -5.97 0.20 1.69
CA ILE A 207 -6.24 -0.10 0.29
C ILE A 207 -6.07 1.13 -0.60
N ASN A 208 -6.61 2.28 -0.17
CA ASN A 208 -6.43 3.54 -0.88
C ASN A 208 -4.94 3.90 -0.99
N GLN A 209 -4.15 3.62 0.05
CA GLN A 209 -2.72 3.92 0.05
C GLN A 209 -1.94 3.08 -0.96
N MET A 210 -2.20 1.78 -1.03
CA MET A 210 -1.54 0.92 -2.00
C MET A 210 -1.90 1.30 -3.44
N ILE A 211 -3.18 1.58 -3.67
CA ILE A 211 -3.68 1.99 -4.97
C ILE A 211 -3.07 3.32 -5.39
N ALA A 212 -3.01 4.29 -4.48
CA ALA A 212 -2.46 5.60 -4.77
C ALA A 212 -1.01 5.51 -5.29
N MET A 213 -0.19 4.65 -4.66
CA MET A 213 1.23 4.54 -4.99
C MET A 213 1.48 3.71 -6.26
N PHE A 214 0.72 2.63 -6.48
CA PHE A 214 1.01 1.67 -7.55
C PHE A 214 0.13 1.81 -8.78
N SER A 215 -0.95 2.59 -8.73
CA SER A 215 -1.74 2.91 -9.92
C SER A 215 -0.98 3.76 -10.95
N GLY A 216 0.11 4.43 -10.55
CA GLY A 216 1.03 5.09 -11.48
C GLY A 216 1.83 4.14 -12.37
N TYR A 217 1.90 2.85 -12.03
CA TYR A 217 2.54 1.81 -12.85
C TYR A 217 1.54 1.02 -13.70
N CYS A 218 0.26 1.39 -13.67
CA CYS A 218 -0.74 0.81 -14.57
C CYS A 218 -0.58 1.44 -15.95
N LYS A 219 -0.79 0.66 -17.01
CA LYS A 219 -0.81 1.15 -18.39
C LYS A 219 -1.71 2.39 -18.58
N ASN A 220 -2.85 2.40 -17.87
CA ASN A 220 -3.64 3.60 -17.69
C ASN A 220 -3.34 4.15 -16.29
N GLU A 221 -2.53 5.20 -16.21
CA GLU A 221 -2.09 5.76 -14.94
C GLU A 221 -3.28 6.24 -14.09
N PHE A 222 -3.25 5.92 -12.79
CA PHE A 222 -4.24 6.33 -11.79
C PHE A 222 -5.67 5.82 -12.03
N GLU A 223 -5.83 4.82 -12.90
CA GLU A 223 -7.09 4.08 -13.06
C GLU A 223 -7.12 2.84 -12.17
N VAL A 224 -8.29 2.61 -11.57
CA VAL A 224 -8.49 1.55 -10.59
C VAL A 224 -9.83 0.89 -10.84
N GLU A 225 -9.82 -0.43 -10.91
CA GLU A 225 -11.06 -1.20 -11.05
C GLU A 225 -11.67 -1.48 -9.68
N PRO A 226 -12.91 -1.00 -9.42
CA PRO A 226 -13.57 -1.20 -8.15
C PRO A 226 -14.17 -2.59 -8.02
N ILE A 227 -14.26 -3.07 -6.77
CA ILE A 227 -14.94 -4.31 -6.39
C ILE A 227 -16.17 -3.97 -5.54
N GLU A 228 -17.26 -4.69 -5.78
CA GLU A 228 -18.44 -4.66 -4.93
C GLU A 228 -18.25 -5.56 -3.70
N ILE A 229 -18.32 -5.00 -2.52
CA ILE A 229 -18.32 -5.74 -1.27
C ILE A 229 -19.78 -6.02 -0.88
N ILE A 230 -20.13 -7.30 -0.83
CA ILE A 230 -21.45 -7.78 -0.43
C ILE A 230 -21.34 -8.32 1.00
N SER A 231 -21.92 -7.61 1.96
CA SER A 231 -21.87 -7.94 3.38
C SER A 231 -23.27 -7.82 3.97
N GLU A 232 -24.15 -8.76 3.59
CA GLU A 232 -25.57 -8.72 3.96
C GLU A 232 -25.79 -8.84 5.48
N HIS A 233 -24.91 -9.58 6.16
CA HIS A 233 -25.03 -9.89 7.58
C HIS A 233 -24.97 -8.64 8.49
N ASN A 234 -24.21 -7.62 8.09
CA ASN A 234 -24.04 -6.36 8.82
C ASN A 234 -24.59 -5.13 8.06
N LYS A 235 -25.25 -5.35 6.90
CA LYS A 235 -25.77 -4.30 5.99
C LYS A 235 -24.72 -3.30 5.51
N GLU A 236 -23.46 -3.74 5.37
CA GLU A 236 -22.37 -2.87 4.91
C GLU A 236 -21.97 -3.07 3.45
N ASN A 237 -22.94 -3.34 2.56
CA ASN A 237 -22.68 -3.41 1.13
C ASN A 237 -22.08 -2.07 0.65
N ARG A 238 -20.96 -2.13 -0.08
CA ARG A 238 -20.22 -0.94 -0.53
C ARG A 238 -19.37 -1.23 -1.74
N VAL A 239 -18.96 -0.19 -2.45
CA VAL A 239 -17.96 -0.28 -3.51
C VAL A 239 -16.60 0.14 -2.96
N THR A 240 -15.56 -0.63 -3.22
CA THR A 240 -14.18 -0.32 -2.80
C THR A 240 -13.24 -0.32 -4.00
N PRO A 241 -12.25 0.59 -4.07
CA PRO A 241 -11.92 1.63 -3.09
C PRO A 241 -12.87 2.84 -3.18
N ASN A 242 -13.00 3.59 -2.08
CA ASN A 242 -13.66 4.90 -2.11
C ASN A 242 -12.60 5.99 -2.32
N ILE A 243 -12.55 6.52 -3.53
CA ILE A 243 -11.62 7.59 -3.93
C ILE A 243 -12.28 8.98 -3.96
N THR A 244 -13.47 9.12 -3.37
CA THR A 244 -14.20 10.39 -3.38
C THR A 244 -13.43 11.46 -2.60
N PRO A 245 -13.11 12.62 -3.22
CA PRO A 245 -12.39 13.69 -2.53
C PRO A 245 -13.20 14.23 -1.35
N LYS A 246 -12.56 14.35 -0.18
CA LYS A 246 -13.14 15.03 0.98
C LYS A 246 -12.94 16.54 0.83
N LYS A 247 -14.03 17.28 0.68
CA LYS A 247 -14.01 18.75 0.66
C LYS A 247 -14.11 19.29 2.09
N PHE A 248 -13.23 20.22 2.43
CA PHE A 248 -13.28 20.97 3.68
C PHE A 248 -12.96 22.44 3.37
N GLU A 249 -13.59 23.34 4.10
CA GLU A 249 -13.28 24.77 4.04
C GLU A 249 -12.14 25.06 5.01
N ALA A 250 -11.11 25.76 4.54
CA ALA A 250 -9.99 26.20 5.36
C ALA A 250 -9.87 27.71 5.26
N GLU A 251 -9.85 28.39 6.41
CA GLU A 251 -9.56 29.82 6.49
C GLU A 251 -8.05 30.01 6.55
N ILE A 252 -7.48 30.66 5.54
CA ILE A 252 -6.06 31.02 5.54
C ILE A 252 -5.94 32.41 6.16
N PRO A 253 -5.37 32.56 7.37
CA PRO A 253 -5.13 33.88 7.93
C PRO A 253 -4.13 34.62 7.03
N ILE A 254 -4.57 35.76 6.48
CA ILE A 254 -3.76 36.63 5.63
C ILE A 254 -2.66 37.27 6.51
N ARG A 255 -1.54 36.56 6.73
CA ARG A 255 -0.39 37.10 7.47
C ARG A 255 0.96 37.01 6.76
N PHE A 256 1.01 36.50 5.53
CA PHE A 256 2.22 36.50 4.71
C PHE A 256 2.03 37.33 3.43
N LYS A 257 1.99 38.65 3.59
CA LYS A 257 2.48 39.60 2.59
C LYS A 257 3.61 40.38 3.24
N ARG A 258 4.85 39.95 3.02
CA ARG A 258 6.06 40.77 3.12
C ARG A 258 6.93 40.44 1.93
#